data_AF-A0A0C3B2A6-F1
#
_entry.id   AF-A0A0C3B2A6-F1
#
_cell.length_a   1.000
_cell.length_b   1.000
_cell.length_c   1.000
_cell.angle_alpha   90.00
_cell.angle_beta   90.00
_cell.angle_gamma   90.00
#
_symmetry.space_group_name_H-M   'P 1'
#
loop_
_entity.id
_entity.type
_entity.pdbx_description
1 polymer ?
#
loop_
_entity_poly.entity_id
_entity_poly.type
_entity_poly.pdbx_seq_one_letter_code
_entity_poly.pdbx_strand_id
1 'polypeptide(L)' 'FAIDSYNVHRLVIAGVTVASKFFSDVFYTNSRYAKVGGLPQGELNALELQFLLLNDFALVIPPEELARYAAQLISYGQS' A
#
# COMPACT_ATOMS: atom_id res chain seq x y z
N PHE A 1 -1.00 7.08 -16.00
CA PHE A 1 0.29 6.64 -15.42
C PHE A 1 0.30 5.12 -15.54
N ALA A 2 1.15 4.54 -16.39
CA ALA A 2 1.18 3.09 -16.56
C ALA A 2 2.07 2.48 -15.48
N ILE A 3 1.57 1.48 -14.76
CA ILE A 3 2.37 0.71 -13.80
C ILE A 3 3.24 -0.26 -14.59
N ASP A 4 4.55 -0.23 -14.34
CA ASP A 4 5.54 -1.12 -14.95
C ASP A 4 6.44 -1.75 -13.87
N SER A 5 7.29 -2.70 -14.26
CA SER A 5 8.21 -3.39 -13.35
C SER A 5 9.23 -2.45 -12.69
N TYR A 6 9.49 -1.28 -13.27
CA TYR A 6 10.42 -0.28 -12.75
C TYR A 6 9.77 0.66 -11.74
N ASN A 7 8.44 0.75 -11.70
CA ASN A 7 7.72 1.65 -10.78
C ASN A 7 6.79 0.94 -9.78
N VAL A 8 6.47 -0.34 -9.99
CA VAL A 8 5.56 -1.11 -9.13
C VAL A 8 6.01 -1.17 -7.67
N HIS A 9 7.31 -1.24 -7.40
CA HIS A 9 7.83 -1.29 -6.03
C HIS A 9 7.50 -0.01 -5.24
N ARG A 10 7.46 1.15 -5.92
CA ARG A 10 7.10 2.45 -5.35
C ARG A 10 5.63 2.53 -4.99
N LEU A 11 4.78 1.92 -5.82
CA LEU A 11 3.36 1.79 -5.54
C LEU A 11 3.11 0.89 -4.33
N VAL A 12 3.78 -0.26 -4.28
CA VAL A 12 3.62 -1.23 -3.18
C VAL A 12 4.00 -0.60 -1.83
N ILE A 13 5.14 0.10 -1.76
CA ILE A 13 5.56 0.71 -0.49
C ILE A 13 4.65 1.86 -0.04
N ALA A 14 4.11 2.65 -0.97
CA ALA A 14 3.11 3.67 -0.66
C ALA A 14 1.84 3.03 -0.08
N GLY A 15 1.34 1.98 -0.74
CA GLY A 15 0.16 1.24 -0.30
C GLY A 15 0.33 0.59 1.07
N VAL A 16 1.46 -0.07 1.32
CA VAL A 16 1.76 -0.68 2.64
C VAL A 16 1.87 0.38 3.74
N THR A 17 2.48 1.53 3.45
CA THR A 17 2.59 2.64 4.41
C THR A 17 1.21 3.19 4.77
N VAL A 18 0.38 3.49 3.77
CA VAL A 18 -0.99 3.99 3.96
C VAL A 18 -1.85 2.98 4.72
N ALA A 19 -1.83 1.71 4.30
CA ALA A 19 -2.62 0.66 4.94
C ALA A 19 -2.21 0.45 6.41
N SER A 20 -0.90 0.45 6.70
CA SER A 20 -0.41 0.32 8.09
C SER A 20 -0.91 1.46 8.96
N LYS A 21 -0.85 2.70 8.48
CA LYS A 21 -1.32 3.87 9.23
C LYS A 21 -2.84 3.91 9.39
N PHE A 22 -3.58 3.39 8.41
CA PHE A 22 -5.03 3.45 8.41
C PHE A 22 -5.65 2.34 9.28
N PHE A 23 -5.10 1.12 9.24
CA PHE A 23 -5.70 -0.05 9.89
C PHE A 23 -5.04 -0.46 11.21
N SER A 24 -3.83 0.03 11.52
CA SER A 24 -3.12 -0.35 12.75
C SER A 24 -3.07 0.82 13.74
N ASP A 25 -3.42 0.56 15.00
CA ASP A 25 -3.28 1.55 16.10
C ASP A 25 -1.82 1.89 16.40
N VAL A 26 -0.90 0.98 16.02
CA VAL A 26 0.54 1.15 16.16
C VAL A 26 1.17 1.18 14.77
N PHE A 27 1.66 2.35 14.37
CA PHE A 27 2.34 2.56 13.09
C PHE A 27 3.65 3.31 13.28
N TYR A 28 4.53 3.24 12.28
CA TYR A 28 5.81 3.93 12.30
C TYR A 28 5.77 5.26 11.54
N THR A 29 6.79 6.09 11.76
CA THR A 29 6.94 7.34 11.00
C THR A 29 7.36 7.05 9.56
N ASN A 30 7.06 7.96 8.64
CA ASN A 30 7.51 7.85 7.25
C ASN A 30 9.04 7.75 7.13
N SER A 31 9.78 8.37 8.03
CA SER A 31 11.24 8.22 8.09
C SER A 31 11.66 6.75 8.26
N ARG A 32 10.96 5.99 9.12
CA ARG A 32 11.23 4.57 9.35
C ARG A 32 10.83 3.72 8.14
N TYR A 33 9.63 3.94 7.60
CA TYR A 33 9.16 3.22 6.40
C TYR A 33 10.08 3.49 5.19
N ALA A 34 10.50 4.74 4.98
CA ALA A 34 11.40 5.12 3.90
C ALA A 34 12.78 4.45 4.03
N LYS A 35 13.31 4.36 5.26
CA LYS A 35 14.57 3.67 5.54
C LYS A 35 14.50 2.18 5.22
N VAL A 36 13.39 1.51 5.56
CA VAL A 36 13.18 0.09 5.21
C VAL A 36 12.97 -0.08 3.70
N GLY A 37 12.30 0.88 3.07
CA GLY A 37 12.05 0.92 1.63
C GLY A 37 13.24 1.27 0.74
N GLY A 38 14.35 1.73 1.32
CA GLY A 38 15.48 2.24 0.55
C GLY A 38 15.18 3.54 -0.20
N LEU A 39 14.22 4.35 0.27
CA LEU A 39 13.78 5.59 -0.36
C LEU A 39 14.23 6.82 0.43
N PRO A 40 14.44 7.98 -0.23
CA PRO A 40 14.42 9.27 0.45
C PRO A 40 13.06 9.50 1.13
N GLN A 41 13.05 10.06 2.36
CA GLN A 41 11.81 10.32 3.08
C GLN A 41 10.84 11.24 2.31
N GLY A 42 11.37 12.28 1.64
CA GLY A 42 10.55 13.18 0.84
C GLY A 42 9.84 12.48 -0.33
N GLU A 43 10.49 11.46 -0.90
CA GLU A 43 9.91 10.65 -1.96
C GLU A 43 8.76 9.78 -1.43
N LEU A 44 8.94 9.14 -0.27
CA LEU A 44 7.85 8.36 0.35
C LEU A 44 6.65 9.25 0.68
N ASN A 45 6.87 10.47 1.18
CA ASN A 45 5.78 11.41 1.46
C ASN A 45 4.98 11.75 0.20
N ALA A 46 5.67 11.99 -0.91
CA ALA A 46 5.01 12.29 -2.19
C ALA A 46 4.22 11.07 -2.71
N LEU A 47 4.81 9.87 -2.62
CA LEU A 47 4.16 8.62 -3.01
C LEU A 47 2.93 8.31 -2.16
N GLU A 48 3.00 8.52 -0.84
CA GLU A 48 1.88 8.38 0.07
C GLU A 48 0.71 9.30 -0.33
N LEU A 49 0.98 10.59 -0.55
CA LEU A 49 -0.04 11.54 -0.98
C LEU A 49 -0.64 11.15 -2.34
N GLN A 50 0.19 10.76 -3.30
CA GLN A 50 -0.28 10.33 -4.62
C GLN A 50 -1.15 9.07 -4.51
N PHE A 51 -0.80 8.12 -3.66
CA PHE A 51 -1.59 6.92 -3.40
C PHE A 51 -2.97 7.26 -2.84
N LEU A 52 -3.03 8.16 -1.85
CA LEU A 52 -4.30 8.63 -1.28
C LEU A 52 -5.19 9.31 -2.32
N LEU A 53 -4.61 10.18 -3.15
CA LEU A 53 -5.32 10.85 -4.24
C LEU A 53 -5.82 9.86 -5.31
N LEU A 54 -5.03 8.84 -5.64
CA LEU A 54 -5.43 7.80 -6.59
C LEU A 54 -6.62 6.95 -6.10
N ASN A 55 -6.80 6.83 -4.79
CA ASN A 55 -7.90 6.09 -4.18
C ASN A 55 -9.04 7.02 -3.73
N ASP A 56 -9.00 8.32 -4.06
CA ASP A 56 -9.97 9.32 -3.58
C ASP A 56 -10.16 9.29 -2.05
N PHE A 57 -9.09 8.97 -1.31
CA PHE A 57 -9.11 8.73 0.14
C PHE A 57 -10.10 7.63 0.62
N ALA A 58 -10.66 6.83 -0.29
CA ALA A 58 -11.51 5.69 0.00
C ALA A 58 -10.66 4.47 0.40
N LEU A 59 -10.29 4.41 1.68
CA LEU A 59 -9.40 3.36 2.22
C LEU A 59 -10.14 2.24 2.98
N VAL A 60 -11.43 2.42 3.26
CA VAL A 60 -12.24 1.41 3.97
C VAL A 60 -12.58 0.28 3.01
N ILE A 61 -12.24 -0.95 3.38
CA ILE A 61 -12.56 -2.15 2.62
C ILE A 61 -13.65 -2.92 3.37
N PRO A 62 -14.80 -3.22 2.75
CA PRO A 62 -15.83 -4.06 3.34
C PRO A 62 -15.27 -5.47 3.68
N PRO A 63 -15.64 -6.07 4.82
CA PRO A 63 -15.17 -7.41 5.20
C PRO A 63 -15.45 -8.48 4.13
N GLU A 64 -16.57 -8.36 3.42
CA GLU A 64 -16.98 -9.28 2.36
C GLU A 64 -16.04 -9.23 1.16
N GLU A 65 -15.55 -8.03 0.83
CA GLU A 65 -14.59 -7.82 -0.24
C GLU A 65 -13.22 -8.40 0.13
N LEU A 66 -12.76 -8.16 1.36
CA LEU A 66 -11.51 -8.74 1.84
C LEU A 66 -11.55 -10.27 1.85
N ALA A 67 -12.66 -10.86 2.31
CA ALA A 67 -12.86 -12.31 2.33
C ALA A 67 -12.86 -12.91 0.91
N ARG A 68 -13.49 -12.22 -0.06
CA ARG A 68 -13.48 -12.63 -1.47
C ARG A 68 -12.06 -12.66 -2.04
N TYR A 69 -11.26 -11.62 -1.81
CA TYR A 69 -9.86 -11.58 -2.25
C TYR A 69 -9.02 -12.69 -1.62
N ALA A 70 -9.19 -12.95 -0.32
CA ALA A 70 -8.49 -14.05 0.36
C ALA A 70 -8.83 -15.42 -0.25
N ALA A 71 -10.10 -15.68 -0.55
CA ALA A 71 -10.52 -16.92 -1.22
C ALA A 71 -9.90 -17.07 -2.61
N GLN A 72 -9.83 -15.99 -3.40
CA GLN A 72 -9.18 -16.01 -4.71
C GLN A 72 -7.68 -16.33 -4.59
N LEU A 73 -6.96 -15.70 -3.65
CA LEU A 73 -5.54 -15.98 -3.43
C LEU A 73 -5.29 -17.45 -3.05
N ILE A 74 -6.14 -18.04 -2.21
CA ILE A 74 -6.06 -19.47 -1.87
C ILE A 74 -6.25 -20.34 -3.12
N SER A 75 -7.21 -20.03 -3.98
CA SER A 75 -7.44 -20.80 -5.20
C SER A 75 -6.25 -20.74 -6.17
N TYR A 76 -5.60 -19.57 -6.32
CA TYR A 76 -4.41 -19.43 -7.17
C TYR A 76 -3.19 -20.19 -6.61
N GLY A 77 -3.08 -20.33 -5.29
CA GLY A 77 -1.99 -21.10 -4.69
C GLY A 77 -2.17 -22.62 -4.82
N GLN A 78 -3.36 -23.09 -5.18
CA GLN A 78 -3.67 -24.51 -5.37
C GLN A 78 -3.60 -24.97 -6.84
N SER A 79 -3.49 -24.04 -7.79
CA SER A 79 -3.28 -24.29 -9.22
C SER A 79 -1.80 -24.30 -9.58
#